data_AF-A0A947U6R3-F1
#
_entry.id   AF-A0A947U6R3-F1
#
_cell.length_a   1.000
_cell.length_b   1.000
_cell.length_c   1.000
_cell.angle_alpha   90.00
_cell.angle_beta   90.00
_cell.angle_gamma   90.00
#
_symmetry.space_group_name_H-M   'P 1'
#
loop_
_entity.id
_entity.type
_entity.pdbx_description
1 polymer ?
#
loop_
_entity_poly.entity_id
_entity_poly.type
_entity_poly.pdbx_seq_one_letter_code
_entity_poly.pdbx_strand_id
1 'polypeptide(L)'
;MSYEKVLGKVVRDVRLRAGLTHEACAEVVNATHLRQIEKGLAAVRIDTLVALCGVLGVSPSQLLLVAEARSAGQEVEEHLGANNKQIRLLLEAGRFEPVTSKDAARGIRGQKADATRDETRRMQAEGLSKADISRQLGVTVRTVERYWVKPVTQE
;
A
#
# COMPACT_ATOMS: atom_id res chain seq x y z
N MET A 1 22.38 -8.57 -2.53
CA MET A 1 22.80 -7.15 -2.50
C MET A 1 21.73 -6.38 -1.74
N SER A 2 22.06 -5.40 -0.89
CA SER A 2 20.99 -4.64 -0.21
C SER A 2 20.23 -3.75 -1.21
N TYR A 3 18.97 -3.44 -0.92
CA TYR A 3 18.13 -2.64 -1.81
C TYR A 3 18.72 -1.23 -2.00
N GLU A 4 19.30 -0.65 -0.95
CA GLU A 4 19.97 0.65 -0.97
C GLU A 4 21.14 0.66 -1.96
N LYS A 5 21.90 -0.44 -2.05
CA LYS A 5 23.01 -0.56 -2.98
C LYS A 5 22.55 -0.71 -4.43
N VAL A 6 21.41 -1.36 -4.66
CA VAL A 6 20.82 -1.43 -6.02
C VAL A 6 20.24 -0.08 -6.41
N LEU A 7 19.41 0.51 -5.56
CA LEU A 7 18.80 1.83 -5.76
C LEU A 7 19.87 2.91 -5.97
N GLY A 8 20.90 2.95 -5.13
CA GLY A 8 22.02 3.88 -5.25
C GLY A 8 22.73 3.79 -6.60
N LYS A 9 22.95 2.57 -7.11
CA LYS A 9 23.50 2.37 -8.46
C LYS A 9 22.56 2.90 -9.55
N VAL A 10 21.25 2.66 -9.43
CA VAL A 10 20.26 3.18 -10.40
C VAL A 10 20.26 4.71 -10.41
N VAL A 11 20.22 5.35 -9.24
CA VAL A 11 20.33 6.82 -9.08
C VAL A 11 21.59 7.34 -9.78
N ARG A 12 22.74 6.74 -9.49
CA ARG A 12 24.02 7.11 -10.09
C ARG A 12 24.00 6.98 -11.60
N ASP A 13 23.51 5.86 -12.11
CA ASP A 13 23.51 5.58 -13.55
C ASP A 13 22.57 6.54 -14.29
N VAL A 14 21.38 6.83 -13.74
CA VAL A 14 20.45 7.83 -14.28
C VAL A 14 21.08 9.22 -14.27
N ARG A 15 21.70 9.63 -13.16
CA ARG A 15 22.40 10.93 -13.06
C ARG A 15 23.49 11.08 -14.12
N LEU A 16 24.34 10.05 -14.27
CA LEU A 16 25.42 10.06 -15.25
C LEU A 16 24.89 10.08 -16.69
N ARG A 17 23.82 9.33 -16.98
CA ARG A 17 23.16 9.34 -18.30
C ARG A 17 22.46 10.66 -18.61
N ALA A 18 22.01 11.38 -17.60
CA ALA A 18 21.50 12.75 -17.72
C ALA A 18 22.61 13.82 -17.81
N GLY A 19 23.89 13.43 -17.71
CA GLY A 19 25.02 14.36 -17.78
C GLY A 19 25.16 15.29 -16.56
N LEU A 20 24.54 14.92 -15.43
CA LEU A 20 24.48 15.78 -14.24
C LEU A 20 25.66 15.51 -13.30
N THR A 21 26.27 16.57 -12.80
CA THR A 21 27.28 16.47 -11.72
C THR A 21 26.59 16.30 -10.36
N HIS A 22 27.37 16.06 -9.30
CA HIS A 22 26.83 16.08 -7.94
C HIS A 22 26.37 17.48 -7.55
N GLU A 23 27.05 18.52 -8.01
CA GLU A 23 26.75 19.93 -7.76
C GLU A 23 25.44 20.36 -8.42
N ALA A 24 25.11 19.81 -9.59
CA ALA A 24 23.81 20.02 -10.22
C ALA A 24 22.63 19.49 -9.37
N CYS A 25 22.89 18.62 -8.38
CA CYS A 25 21.89 18.11 -7.45
C CYS A 25 21.93 18.83 -6.09
N ALA A 26 22.79 19.84 -5.90
CA ALA A 26 23.07 20.42 -4.58
C ALA A 26 21.86 21.07 -3.89
N GLU A 27 20.91 21.59 -4.68
CA GLU A 27 19.66 22.20 -4.18
C GLU A 27 18.74 21.18 -3.48
N VAL A 28 18.86 19.89 -3.83
CA VAL A 28 18.01 18.83 -3.26
C VAL A 28 18.77 17.89 -2.32
N VAL A 29 20.07 17.71 -2.55
CA VAL A 29 20.94 16.89 -1.70
C VAL A 29 22.39 17.30 -1.86
N ASN A 30 23.11 17.46 -0.75
CA ASN A 30 24.54 17.78 -0.84
C ASN A 30 25.35 16.64 -1.48
N ALA A 31 26.46 16.99 -2.13
CA ALA A 31 27.28 16.06 -2.91
C ALA A 31 27.82 14.87 -2.09
N THR A 32 28.21 15.10 -0.83
CA THR A 32 28.70 14.06 0.07
C THR A 32 27.61 13.03 0.34
N HIS A 33 26.41 13.48 0.69
CA HIS A 33 25.28 12.59 0.97
C HIS A 33 24.85 11.86 -0.30
N LEU A 34 24.77 12.55 -1.45
CA LEU A 34 24.47 11.92 -2.73
C LEU A 34 25.47 10.81 -3.05
N ARG A 35 26.76 11.01 -2.81
CA ARG A 35 27.79 9.98 -3.00
C ARG A 35 27.61 8.78 -2.07
N GLN A 36 27.15 8.98 -0.84
CA GLN A 36 26.82 7.89 0.08
C GLN A 36 25.58 7.12 -0.39
N ILE A 37 24.54 7.83 -0.83
CA ILE A 37 23.33 7.24 -1.42
C ILE A 37 23.68 6.39 -2.64
N GLU A 38 24.46 6.93 -3.58
CA GLU A 38 24.86 6.24 -4.81
C GLU A 38 25.70 4.98 -4.56
N LYS A 39 26.39 4.90 -3.42
CA LYS A 39 27.13 3.72 -2.98
C LYS A 39 26.28 2.73 -2.19
N GLY A 40 25.04 3.09 -1.82
CA GLY A 40 24.17 2.34 -0.93
C GLY A 40 24.64 2.35 0.53
N LEU A 41 25.38 3.39 0.94
CA LEU A 41 25.91 3.56 2.29
C LEU A 41 25.03 4.44 3.18
N ALA A 42 24.05 5.14 2.58
CA ALA A 42 23.07 5.95 3.29
C ALA A 42 21.66 5.62 2.77
N ALA A 43 20.71 5.51 3.70
CA ALA A 43 19.30 5.46 3.36
C ALA A 43 18.83 6.84 2.88
N VAL A 44 18.05 6.86 1.81
CA VAL A 44 17.46 8.09 1.27
C VAL A 44 16.06 8.28 1.84
N ARG A 45 15.76 9.48 2.34
CA ARG A 45 14.40 9.84 2.74
C ARG A 45 13.51 9.99 1.50
N ILE A 46 12.21 9.73 1.65
CA ILE A 46 11.27 9.77 0.52
C ILE A 46 11.16 11.18 -0.10
N ASP A 47 11.22 12.24 0.71
CA ASP A 47 11.21 13.63 0.23
C ASP A 47 12.46 13.97 -0.61
N THR A 48 13.64 13.57 -0.13
CA THR A 48 14.89 13.70 -0.88
C THR A 48 14.87 12.88 -2.17
N LEU A 49 14.32 11.66 -2.14
CA LEU A 49 14.20 10.82 -3.33
C LEU A 49 13.29 11.46 -4.39
N VAL A 50 12.13 11.97 -3.98
CA VAL A 50 11.18 12.67 -4.88
C VAL A 50 11.83 13.91 -5.50
N ALA A 51 12.51 14.72 -4.69
CA ALA A 51 13.19 15.93 -5.17
C ALA A 51 14.34 15.59 -6.14
N LEU A 52 15.15 14.57 -5.82
CA LEU A 52 16.22 14.09 -6.68
C LEU A 52 15.68 13.55 -8.01
N CYS A 53 14.61 12.74 -7.98
CA CYS A 53 13.92 12.27 -9.18
C CYS A 53 13.49 13.44 -10.09
N GLY A 54 13.00 14.54 -9.51
CA GLY A 54 12.68 15.77 -10.24
C GLY A 54 13.88 16.36 -10.99
N VAL A 55 15.05 16.44 -10.34
CA VAL A 55 16.31 16.89 -10.99
C VAL A 55 16.78 15.91 -12.06
N LEU A 56 16.61 14.61 -11.83
CA LEU A 56 17.01 13.54 -12.74
C LEU A 56 16.07 13.36 -13.95
N GLY A 57 14.92 14.03 -13.98
CA GLY A 57 13.94 13.90 -15.07
C GLY A 57 13.21 12.56 -15.10
N VAL A 58 13.13 11.86 -13.97
CA VAL A 58 12.41 10.57 -13.83
C VAL A 58 11.44 10.63 -12.66
N SER A 59 10.41 9.78 -12.67
CA SER A 59 9.53 9.61 -11.51
C SER A 59 10.10 8.59 -10.51
N PRO A 60 9.75 8.67 -9.22
CA PRO A 60 10.13 7.66 -8.24
C PRO A 60 9.70 6.24 -8.64
N SER A 61 8.51 6.07 -9.23
CA SER A 61 8.01 4.76 -9.66
C SER A 61 8.86 4.15 -10.78
N GLN A 62 9.30 4.95 -11.76
CA GLN A 62 10.22 4.49 -12.81
C GLN A 62 11.57 4.08 -12.23
N LEU A 63 12.12 4.89 -11.31
CA LEU A 63 13.40 4.60 -10.67
C LEU A 63 13.34 3.31 -9.83
N LEU A 64 12.29 3.13 -9.04
CA LEU A 64 12.07 1.95 -8.19
C LEU A 64 11.82 0.70 -9.03
N LEU A 65 11.08 0.78 -10.13
CA LEU A 65 10.87 -0.34 -11.05
C LEU A 65 12.21 -0.87 -11.61
N VAL A 66 13.12 0.02 -12.02
CA VAL A 66 14.44 -0.37 -12.50
C VAL A 66 15.28 -0.96 -11.37
N ALA A 67 15.17 -0.42 -10.15
CA ALA A 67 15.86 -0.97 -8.99
C ALA A 67 15.36 -2.38 -8.63
N GLU A 68 14.05 -2.61 -8.69
CA GLU A 68 13.43 -3.92 -8.45
C GLU A 68 13.85 -4.94 -9.52
N ALA A 69 13.80 -4.57 -10.81
CA ALA A 69 14.27 -5.42 -11.91
C ALA A 69 15.73 -5.85 -11.72
N ARG A 70 16.63 -4.89 -11.44
CA ARG A 70 18.06 -5.17 -11.20
C ARG A 70 18.29 -5.97 -9.93
N SER A 71 17.48 -5.76 -8.89
CA SER A 71 17.56 -6.54 -7.66
C SER A 71 17.13 -7.99 -7.87
N ALA A 72 16.17 -8.22 -8.76
CA ALA A 72 15.71 -9.54 -9.18
C ALA A 72 16.60 -10.20 -10.24
N GLY A 73 17.59 -9.48 -10.79
CA GLY A 73 18.45 -9.98 -11.88
C GLY A 73 17.71 -10.12 -13.21
N GLN A 74 16.64 -9.36 -13.40
CA GLN A 74 15.79 -9.40 -14.59
C GLN A 74 16.07 -8.20 -15.51
N GLU A 75 15.76 -8.37 -16.79
CA GLU A 75 15.68 -7.25 -17.72
C GLU A 75 14.51 -6.32 -17.36
N VAL A 76 14.69 -5.02 -17.56
CA VAL A 76 13.72 -4.00 -17.15
C VAL A 76 12.38 -4.20 -17.84
N GLU A 77 12.37 -4.52 -19.14
CA GLU A 77 11.15 -4.76 -19.92
C GLU A 77 10.37 -5.99 -19.45
N GLU A 78 11.07 -7.07 -19.10
CA GLU A 78 10.45 -8.28 -18.55
C GLU A 78 9.77 -7.97 -17.21
N HIS A 79 10.49 -7.27 -16.34
CA HIS A 79 9.99 -6.90 -15.02
C HIS A 79 8.81 -5.91 -15.10
N LEU A 80 8.84 -4.94 -16.03
CA LEU A 80 7.73 -4.04 -16.31
C LEU A 80 6.47 -4.82 -16.74
N GLY A 81 6.63 -5.78 -17.65
CA GLY A 81 5.53 -6.64 -18.11
C GLY A 81 4.91 -7.46 -16.97
N ALA A 82 5.73 -8.05 -16.11
CA ALA A 82 5.27 -8.79 -14.94
C ALA A 82 4.56 -7.88 -13.92
N ASN A 83 5.15 -6.73 -13.61
CA ASN A 83 4.59 -5.75 -12.68
C ASN A 83 3.22 -5.23 -13.14
N ASN A 84 3.05 -4.95 -14.44
CA ASN A 84 1.78 -4.52 -15.01
C ASN A 84 0.66 -5.57 -14.90
N LYS A 85 0.99 -6.86 -14.99
CA LYS A 85 0.00 -7.93 -14.74
C LYS A 85 -0.36 -7.98 -13.26
N GLN A 86 0.64 -7.92 -12.39
CA GLN A 86 0.45 -8.01 -10.94
C GLN A 86 -0.38 -6.84 -10.40
N ILE A 87 -0.12 -5.61 -10.84
CA ILE A 87 -0.87 -4.44 -10.36
C ILE A 87 -2.35 -4.51 -10.77
N ARG A 88 -2.68 -5.06 -11.94
CA ARG A 88 -4.06 -5.28 -12.36
C ARG A 88 -4.78 -6.27 -11.45
N LEU A 89 -4.16 -7.39 -11.11
CA LEU A 89 -4.72 -8.37 -10.17
C LEU A 89 -4.95 -7.75 -8.78
N LEU A 90 -4.04 -6.89 -8.32
CA LEU A 90 -4.19 -6.19 -7.05
C LEU A 90 -5.32 -5.16 -7.07
N LEU A 91 -5.52 -4.47 -8.19
CA LEU A 91 -6.65 -3.55 -8.39
C LEU A 91 -7.99 -4.29 -8.42
N GLU A 92 -8.08 -5.40 -9.18
CA GLU A 92 -9.26 -6.26 -9.21
C GLU A 92 -9.60 -6.83 -7.82
N ALA A 93 -8.58 -7.14 -7.03
CA ALA A 93 -8.74 -7.57 -5.64
C ALA A 93 -9.05 -6.42 -4.65
N GLY A 94 -9.16 -5.17 -5.13
CA GLY A 94 -9.40 -3.98 -4.30
C GLY A 94 -8.29 -3.68 -3.30
N ARG A 95 -7.07 -4.19 -3.52
CA ARG A 95 -5.97 -4.12 -2.53
C ARG A 95 -5.46 -2.70 -2.30
N PHE A 96 -5.68 -1.81 -3.27
CA PHE A 96 -5.31 -0.40 -3.20
C PHE A 96 -6.52 0.51 -2.98
N GLU A 97 -7.72 -0.04 -2.77
CA GLU A 97 -8.89 0.78 -2.44
C GLU A 97 -8.71 1.43 -1.07
N PRO A 98 -9.04 2.73 -0.93
CA PRO A 98 -8.89 3.42 0.33
C PRO A 98 -9.85 2.84 1.37
N VAL A 99 -9.29 2.50 2.54
CA VAL A 99 -10.10 2.15 3.71
C VAL A 99 -10.68 3.42 4.31
N THR A 100 -11.96 3.41 4.70
CA THR A 100 -12.58 4.59 5.32
C THR A 100 -11.87 4.94 6.63
N SER A 101 -11.84 6.22 7.02
CA SER A 101 -11.20 6.64 8.28
C SER A 101 -11.81 5.96 9.50
N LYS A 102 -13.12 5.66 9.45
CA LYS A 102 -13.83 4.90 10.49
C LYS A 102 -13.30 3.46 10.58
N ASP A 103 -13.15 2.79 9.44
CA ASP A 103 -12.65 1.41 9.38
C ASP A 103 -11.19 1.32 9.79
N ALA A 104 -10.36 2.29 9.39
CA ALA A 104 -8.97 2.40 9.81
C ALA A 104 -8.85 2.54 11.34
N ALA A 105 -9.66 3.41 11.96
CA ALA A 105 -9.66 3.62 13.41
C ALA A 105 -10.16 2.39 14.19
N ARG A 106 -11.10 1.63 13.61
CA ARG A 106 -11.67 0.42 14.24
C ARG A 106 -10.78 -0.80 14.14
N GLY A 107 -9.89 -0.82 13.14
CA GLY A 107 -9.07 -1.98 12.80
C GLY A 107 -9.91 -3.21 12.43
N ILE A 108 -9.25 -4.33 12.10
CA ILE A 108 -9.92 -5.52 11.56
C ILE A 108 -10.97 -6.11 12.51
N ARG A 109 -10.69 -6.14 13.82
CA ARG A 109 -11.64 -6.68 14.80
C ARG A 109 -12.89 -5.81 14.94
N GLY A 110 -12.72 -4.48 14.95
CA GLY A 110 -13.84 -3.55 15.01
C GLY A 110 -14.67 -3.57 13.74
N GLN A 111 -14.03 -3.63 12.57
CA GLN A 111 -14.72 -3.80 11.28
C GLN A 111 -15.56 -5.09 11.25
N LYS A 112 -15.00 -6.22 11.68
CA LYS A 112 -15.75 -7.48 11.76
C LYS A 112 -16.93 -7.40 12.72
N ALA A 113 -16.78 -6.73 13.85
CA ALA A 113 -17.85 -6.55 14.81
C ALA A 113 -18.97 -5.64 14.27
N ASP A 114 -18.61 -4.56 13.58
CA ASP A 114 -19.55 -3.65 12.92
C ASP A 114 -20.29 -4.37 11.78
N ALA A 115 -19.58 -5.09 10.91
CA ALA A 115 -20.18 -5.88 9.85
C ALA A 115 -21.14 -6.94 10.40
N THR A 116 -20.74 -7.68 11.44
CA THR A 116 -21.62 -8.67 12.09
C THR A 116 -22.87 -8.01 12.67
N ARG A 117 -22.73 -6.83 13.30
CA ARG A 117 -23.86 -6.07 13.84
C ARG A 117 -24.82 -5.62 12.74
N ASP A 118 -24.29 -4.98 11.70
CA ASP A 118 -25.08 -4.35 10.65
C ASP A 118 -25.81 -5.44 9.84
N GLU A 119 -25.14 -6.55 9.57
CA GLU A 119 -25.75 -7.71 8.90
C GLU A 119 -26.77 -8.44 9.77
N THR A 120 -26.52 -8.58 11.08
CA THR A 120 -27.53 -9.10 12.03
C THR A 120 -28.81 -8.26 11.98
N ARG A 121 -28.67 -6.93 11.95
CA ARG A 121 -29.82 -6.01 11.89
C ARG A 121 -30.56 -6.08 10.56
N ARG A 122 -29.83 -6.23 9.46
CA ARG A 122 -30.40 -6.41 8.12
C ARG A 122 -31.24 -7.69 8.04
N MET A 123 -30.66 -8.83 8.41
CA MET A 123 -31.36 -10.12 8.40
C MET A 123 -32.52 -10.16 9.41
N GLN A 124 -32.39 -9.46 10.54
CA GLN A 124 -33.50 -9.30 11.48
C GLN A 124 -34.67 -8.55 10.83
N ALA A 125 -34.40 -7.46 10.10
CA ALA A 125 -35.44 -6.69 9.41
C ALA A 125 -36.10 -7.51 8.28
N GLU A 126 -35.39 -8.48 7.70
CA GLU A 126 -35.91 -9.47 6.74
C GLU A 126 -36.74 -10.59 7.41
N GLY A 127 -36.86 -10.60 8.74
CA GLY A 127 -37.70 -11.52 9.50
C GLY A 127 -37.03 -12.86 9.86
N LEU A 128 -35.72 -13.01 9.67
CA LEU A 128 -35.02 -14.25 9.99
C LEU A 128 -34.95 -14.47 11.52
N SER A 129 -34.98 -15.74 11.92
CA SER A 129 -34.79 -16.11 13.33
C SER A 129 -33.34 -15.91 13.78
N LYS A 130 -33.14 -15.69 15.08
CA LYS A 130 -31.79 -15.61 15.67
C LYS A 130 -30.91 -16.84 15.37
N ALA A 131 -31.52 -18.02 15.32
CA ALA A 131 -30.83 -19.28 15.05
C ALA A 131 -30.35 -19.35 13.59
N ASP A 132 -31.16 -18.88 12.65
CA ASP A 132 -30.80 -18.87 11.24
C ASP A 132 -29.74 -17.81 10.93
N ILE A 133 -29.84 -16.63 11.54
CA ILE A 133 -28.82 -15.57 11.43
C ILE A 133 -27.48 -16.06 12.00
N SER A 134 -27.50 -16.71 13.17
CA SER A 134 -26.30 -17.30 13.77
C SER A 134 -25.63 -18.30 12.82
N ARG A 135 -26.43 -19.17 12.17
CA ARG A 135 -25.93 -20.16 11.21
C ARG A 135 -25.36 -19.51 9.95
N GLN A 136 -26.05 -18.51 9.38
CA GLN A 136 -25.63 -17.84 8.16
C GLN A 136 -24.38 -16.98 8.35
N LEU A 137 -24.26 -16.29 9.49
CA LEU A 137 -23.11 -15.43 9.79
C LEU A 137 -21.93 -16.18 10.41
N GLY A 138 -22.10 -17.46 10.77
CA GLY A 138 -21.05 -18.26 11.40
C GLY A 138 -20.62 -17.73 12.78
N VAL A 139 -21.53 -17.06 13.50
CA VAL A 139 -21.30 -16.52 14.85
C VAL A 139 -22.23 -17.17 15.87
N THR A 140 -21.91 -17.07 17.15
CA THR A 140 -22.77 -17.62 18.22
C THR A 140 -24.11 -16.89 18.31
N VAL A 141 -25.17 -17.59 18.74
CA VAL A 141 -26.48 -16.96 19.01
C VAL A 141 -26.34 -15.77 19.97
N ARG A 142 -25.50 -15.87 21.01
CA ARG A 142 -25.18 -14.76 21.92
C ARG A 142 -24.64 -13.51 21.21
N THR A 143 -23.86 -13.70 20.15
CA THR A 143 -23.33 -12.60 19.33
C THR A 143 -24.46 -11.91 18.54
N VAL A 144 -25.39 -12.69 17.99
CA VAL A 144 -26.59 -12.17 17.32
C VAL A 144 -27.46 -11.40 18.33
N GLU A 145 -27.69 -11.96 19.51
CA GLU A 145 -28.48 -11.32 20.57
C GLU A 145 -27.92 -9.99 21.03
N ARG A 146 -26.60 -9.86 21.11
CA ARG A 146 -25.93 -8.60 21.45
C ARG A 146 -26.28 -7.46 20.49
N TYR A 147 -26.62 -7.76 19.24
CA TYR A 147 -26.93 -6.77 18.20
C TYR A 147 -28.41 -6.69 17.82
N TRP A 148 -29.25 -7.52 18.46
CA TRP A 148 -30.68 -7.61 18.21
C TRP A 148 -31.41 -6.33 18.65
N VAL A 149 -32.16 -5.72 17.73
CA VAL A 149 -32.99 -4.55 18.04
C VAL A 149 -34.31 -5.03 18.63
N LYS A 150 -34.66 -4.62 19.85
CA LYS A 150 -35.97 -4.95 20.42
C LYS A 150 -37.05 -4.10 19.73
N PRO A 151 -38.23 -4.67 19.41
CA PRO A 151 -39.34 -3.86 18.91
C PRO A 151 -39.67 -2.78 19.96
N VAL A 152 -39.85 -1.54 19.49
CA VAL A 152 -40.32 -0.45 20.36
C VAL A 152 -41.78 -0.73 20.66
N THR A 153 -42.07 -1.14 21.90
CA THR A 153 -43.45 -1.27 22.37
C THR A 153 -44.05 0.15 22.42
N GLN A 154 -44.99 0.44 21.52
CA GLN A 154 -45.90 1.57 21.69
C GLN A 154 -46.98 1.10 22.67
N GLU A 155 -47.00 1.72 23.87
CA GLU A 155 -48.10 1.61 24.84
C GLU A 155 -49.33 2.38 24.35
#